data_AF-A0A813L0J6-F1
#
_entry.id   AF-A0A813L0J6-F1
#
_cell.length_a   1.000
_cell.length_b   1.000
_cell.length_c   1.000
_cell.angle_alpha   90.00
_cell.angle_beta   90.00
_cell.angle_gamma   90.00
#
_symmetry.space_group_name_H-M   'P 1'
#
loop_
_entity.id
_entity.type
_entity.pdbx_description
1 polymer ?
#
loop_
_entity_poly.entity_id
_entity_poly.type
_entity_poly.pdbx_seq_one_letter_code
_entity_poly.pdbx_strand_id
1 'polypeptide(L)'
;MFACLVYVITVPFPDASTATGLLKDVLDKKRLRVLAYGTPADKPDWKQDGNYEVDPPVGFWPEYMVAFMAKFRAKYGNDIQLERVWRKAGGTDMVLNGTIHMTEPYYIYETLHDGALKKWSHKFSCIIMGYEQQFFSKRRAKVLTDAVTSDAQCAAALKTCEDKQLMNRITTREELNSKLESGGNVKMGFLSQANFLSVQSMLSTKVEPVIFLSTPQLYEAVVNGSVRAALISGVPDKTNFTVFSTDVISPRAFQTMPGDRSVDLLKALDAVIVRTHNAGELLAAATANPPFQAVEVHTCRADNPSAVPFPAASTATGLLKDVLDSKKLRVLASGTPGNYPDWAQDGNYKATPMTGFWPDYMEFFMTRFRAEYGSDIVLERVWQTGTAGTEMVLNGTVHMTEPYYIYESLYMDLPKKWSHEFSCVVMGYQQNFFALKPAMDFTAAGPTCDYQLAACQGHGCANEWAQCTCTCTGACTETLWNTAQISAARSHQATFLLAGAVALAVEALLH
;
A
#
# COMPACT_ATOMS: atom_id res chain seq x y z
N MET A 1 -20.19 24.95 -5.00
CA MET A 1 -20.46 23.56 -5.40
C MET A 1 -19.42 23.16 -6.44
N PHE A 2 -18.33 22.53 -6.01
CA PHE A 2 -17.44 21.83 -6.93
C PHE A 2 -17.94 20.39 -7.01
N ALA A 3 -18.50 20.00 -8.15
CA ALA A 3 -18.82 18.61 -8.40
C ALA A 3 -17.49 17.83 -8.43
N CYS A 4 -17.28 16.96 -7.44
CA CYS A 4 -16.25 15.93 -7.54
C CYS A 4 -16.63 14.99 -8.69
N LEU A 5 -16.11 15.28 -9.88
CA LEU A 5 -16.06 14.32 -10.97
C LEU A 5 -15.13 13.19 -10.52
N VAL A 6 -15.72 12.11 -10.00
CA VAL A 6 -15.03 10.83 -9.85
C VAL A 6 -14.73 10.33 -11.26
N TYR A 7 -13.53 10.63 -11.75
CA TYR A 7 -13.04 10.05 -12.99
C TYR A 7 -12.81 8.56 -12.75
N VAL A 8 -13.77 7.74 -13.17
CA VAL A 8 -13.52 6.32 -13.41
C VAL A 8 -12.67 6.26 -14.68
N ILE A 9 -11.36 6.12 -14.50
CA ILE A 9 -10.43 5.95 -15.62
C ILE A 9 -10.75 4.59 -16.25
N THR A 10 -11.42 4.64 -17.41
CA THR A 10 -11.67 3.46 -18.22
C THR A 10 -10.58 3.38 -19.28
N VAL A 11 -9.78 2.33 -19.21
CA VAL A 11 -8.81 2.03 -20.26
C VAL A 11 -9.58 1.48 -21.45
N PRO A 12 -9.64 2.18 -22.60
CA PRO A 12 -10.51 1.79 -23.70
C PRO A 12 -9.98 0.52 -24.36
N PHE A 13 -10.90 -0.38 -24.74
CA PHE A 13 -10.58 -1.48 -25.63
C PHE A 13 -10.22 -0.94 -27.03
N PRO A 14 -9.16 -1.43 -27.68
CA PRO A 14 -8.89 -1.15 -29.09
C PRO A 14 -10.10 -1.45 -29.96
N ASP A 15 -10.30 -0.67 -31.02
CA ASP A 15 -11.40 -0.90 -31.95
C ASP A 15 -11.16 -2.12 -32.84
N ALA A 16 -12.22 -2.89 -33.06
CA ALA A 16 -12.15 -4.12 -33.86
C ALA A 16 -11.69 -3.86 -35.30
N SER A 17 -12.05 -2.71 -35.88
CA SER A 17 -11.68 -2.32 -37.24
C SER A 17 -10.21 -1.97 -37.41
N THR A 18 -9.52 -1.61 -36.33
CA THR A 18 -8.09 -1.25 -36.33
C THR A 18 -7.22 -2.34 -35.71
N ALA A 19 -7.82 -3.47 -35.33
CA ALA A 19 -7.10 -4.59 -34.75
C ALA A 19 -6.07 -5.16 -35.72
N THR A 20 -4.88 -5.45 -35.21
CA THR A 20 -3.79 -6.11 -35.93
C THR A 20 -3.25 -7.30 -35.11
N GLY A 21 -2.37 -8.10 -35.71
CA GLY A 21 -1.71 -9.22 -35.04
C GLY A 21 -2.67 -10.26 -34.47
N LEU A 22 -2.39 -10.75 -33.25
CA LEU A 22 -3.17 -11.82 -32.61
C LEU A 22 -4.61 -11.43 -32.30
N LEU A 23 -4.90 -10.15 -32.02
CA LEU A 23 -6.27 -9.71 -31.81
C LEU A 23 -7.07 -9.85 -33.11
N LYS A 24 -6.50 -9.42 -34.25
CA LYS A 24 -7.13 -9.61 -35.56
C LYS A 24 -7.39 -11.10 -35.84
N ASP A 25 -6.43 -11.97 -35.54
CA ASP A 25 -6.61 -13.42 -35.72
C ASP A 25 -7.80 -13.96 -34.91
N VAL A 26 -7.94 -13.55 -33.65
CA VAL A 26 -9.08 -13.91 -32.79
C VAL A 26 -10.41 -13.41 -33.38
N LEU A 27 -10.45 -12.18 -33.87
CA LEU A 27 -11.65 -11.56 -34.43
C LEU A 27 -12.07 -12.22 -35.76
N ASP A 28 -11.11 -12.54 -36.63
CA ASP A 28 -11.36 -13.17 -37.92
C ASP A 28 -11.81 -14.62 -37.74
N LYS A 29 -11.18 -15.36 -36.81
CA LYS A 29 -11.50 -16.78 -36.55
C LYS A 29 -12.59 -17.00 -35.52
N LYS A 30 -13.07 -15.93 -34.88
CA LYS A 30 -14.05 -15.97 -33.78
C LYS A 30 -13.64 -16.92 -32.66
N ARG A 31 -12.35 -16.92 -32.31
CA ARG A 31 -11.79 -17.91 -31.39
C ARG A 31 -10.57 -17.41 -30.64
N LEU A 32 -10.69 -17.31 -29.32
CA LEU A 32 -9.58 -17.08 -28.41
C LEU A 32 -9.03 -18.41 -27.90
N ARG A 33 -7.90 -18.83 -28.46
CA ARG A 33 -7.12 -19.99 -28.01
C ARG A 33 -6.24 -19.63 -26.81
N VAL A 34 -6.38 -20.37 -25.71
CA VAL A 34 -5.59 -20.22 -24.48
C VAL A 34 -4.85 -21.52 -24.15
N LEU A 35 -3.58 -21.44 -23.74
CA LEU A 35 -2.79 -22.58 -23.29
C LEU A 35 -3.22 -22.94 -21.86
N ALA A 36 -3.66 -24.17 -21.65
CA ALA A 36 -4.11 -24.69 -20.36
C ALA A 36 -3.25 -25.89 -19.94
N TYR A 37 -3.01 -26.03 -18.63
CA TYR A 37 -2.26 -27.13 -18.06
C TYR A 37 -3.10 -28.42 -18.09
N GLY A 38 -2.54 -29.52 -18.59
CA GLY A 38 -3.19 -30.83 -18.63
C GLY A 38 -3.14 -31.49 -20.00
N THR A 39 -3.99 -32.49 -20.23
CA THR A 39 -4.25 -33.06 -21.57
C THR A 39 -5.76 -33.20 -21.76
N PRO A 40 -6.27 -33.42 -22.98
CA PRO A 40 -7.70 -33.66 -23.18
C PRO A 40 -8.26 -34.82 -22.33
N ALA A 41 -7.42 -35.81 -22.01
CA ALA A 41 -7.78 -37.00 -21.21
C ALA A 41 -7.45 -36.87 -19.71
N ASP A 42 -6.73 -35.82 -19.31
CA ASP A 42 -6.23 -35.65 -17.93
C ASP A 42 -6.13 -34.15 -17.64
N LYS A 43 -7.27 -33.57 -17.25
CA LYS A 43 -7.41 -32.15 -16.95
C LYS A 43 -7.29 -31.97 -15.42
N PRO A 44 -6.74 -30.84 -14.94
CA PRO A 44 -6.52 -30.64 -13.52
C PRO A 44 -7.83 -30.48 -12.73
N ASP A 45 -7.88 -31.08 -11.54
CA ASP A 45 -8.83 -30.76 -10.47
C ASP A 45 -8.07 -30.24 -9.23
N TRP A 46 -8.05 -28.91 -9.10
CA TRP A 46 -7.49 -28.20 -7.95
C TRP A 46 -8.57 -27.76 -6.95
N LYS A 47 -9.71 -28.45 -6.94
CA LYS A 47 -10.85 -28.14 -6.06
C LYS A 47 -11.36 -26.71 -6.28
N GLN A 48 -11.46 -25.91 -5.21
CA GLN A 48 -12.02 -24.56 -5.30
C GLN A 48 -11.25 -23.63 -6.25
N ASP A 49 -9.96 -23.88 -6.48
CA ASP A 49 -9.15 -23.03 -7.37
C ASP A 49 -9.50 -23.28 -8.84
N GLY A 50 -9.90 -24.50 -9.19
CA GLY A 50 -10.36 -24.84 -10.53
C GLY A 50 -10.46 -26.34 -10.76
N ASN A 51 -11.66 -26.81 -11.09
CA ASN A 51 -11.92 -28.16 -11.59
C ASN A 51 -12.24 -28.10 -13.09
N TYR A 52 -11.31 -28.62 -13.88
CA TYR A 52 -11.42 -28.66 -15.35
C TYR A 52 -11.84 -30.03 -15.88
N GLU A 53 -12.03 -31.03 -15.03
CA GLU A 53 -12.53 -32.36 -15.44
C GLU A 53 -14.01 -32.32 -15.84
N VAL A 54 -14.76 -31.33 -15.33
CA VAL A 54 -16.17 -31.09 -15.65
C VAL A 54 -16.34 -30.07 -16.78
N ASP A 55 -17.49 -30.11 -17.47
CA ASP A 55 -17.84 -29.18 -18.55
C ASP A 55 -19.24 -28.58 -18.31
N PRO A 56 -19.37 -27.25 -18.09
CA PRO A 56 -18.29 -26.27 -18.05
C PRO A 56 -17.38 -26.43 -16.82
N PRO A 57 -16.08 -26.08 -16.93
CA PRO A 57 -15.17 -26.05 -15.77
C PRO A 57 -15.67 -25.11 -14.67
N VAL A 58 -15.41 -25.45 -13.40
CA VAL A 58 -15.91 -24.73 -12.21
C VAL A 58 -14.78 -24.33 -11.26
N GLY A 59 -15.02 -23.37 -10.38
CA GLY A 59 -14.02 -22.85 -9.44
C GLY A 59 -13.40 -21.52 -9.92
N PHE A 60 -12.46 -21.00 -9.13
CA PHE A 60 -11.97 -19.64 -9.27
C PHE A 60 -11.43 -19.31 -10.68
N TRP A 61 -10.47 -20.11 -11.19
CA TRP A 61 -9.82 -19.82 -12.47
C TRP A 61 -10.77 -19.93 -13.69
N PRO A 62 -11.60 -20.99 -13.82
CA PRO A 62 -12.65 -21.01 -14.83
C PRO A 62 -13.61 -19.83 -14.77
N GLU A 63 -14.09 -19.47 -13.59
CA GLU A 63 -15.05 -18.38 -13.39
C GLU A 63 -14.43 -17.02 -13.74
N TYR A 64 -13.16 -16.81 -13.40
CA TYR A 64 -12.40 -15.65 -13.85
C TYR A 64 -12.37 -15.56 -15.38
N MET A 65 -12.07 -16.67 -16.07
CA MET A 65 -12.07 -16.70 -17.53
C MET A 65 -13.45 -16.49 -18.15
N VAL A 66 -14.52 -16.93 -17.49
CA VAL A 66 -15.90 -16.64 -17.90
C VAL A 66 -16.18 -15.13 -17.79
N ALA A 67 -15.82 -14.50 -16.68
CA ALA A 67 -15.98 -13.06 -16.48
C ALA A 67 -15.13 -12.23 -17.47
N PHE A 68 -13.89 -12.66 -17.73
CA PHE A 68 -13.02 -12.08 -18.75
C PHE A 68 -13.68 -12.18 -20.14
N MET A 69 -14.13 -13.37 -20.54
CA MET A 69 -14.75 -13.59 -21.84
C MET A 69 -16.06 -12.84 -21.99
N ALA A 70 -16.85 -12.66 -20.93
CA ALA A 70 -18.06 -11.85 -20.96
C ALA A 70 -17.74 -10.39 -21.35
N LYS A 71 -16.71 -9.78 -20.73
CA LYS A 71 -16.25 -8.43 -21.09
C LYS A 71 -15.67 -8.38 -22.51
N PHE A 72 -14.86 -9.38 -22.89
CA PHE A 72 -14.25 -9.45 -24.21
C PHE A 72 -15.30 -9.56 -25.33
N ARG A 73 -16.29 -10.44 -25.15
CA ARG A 73 -17.42 -10.65 -26.07
C ARG A 73 -18.32 -9.43 -26.18
N ALA A 74 -18.60 -8.76 -25.06
CA ALA A 74 -19.38 -7.53 -25.06
C ALA A 74 -18.77 -6.43 -25.94
N LYS A 75 -17.44 -6.36 -26.03
CA LYS A 75 -16.74 -5.42 -26.93
C LYS A 75 -16.60 -5.94 -28.36
N TYR A 76 -16.23 -7.20 -28.53
CA TYR A 76 -15.71 -7.71 -29.81
C TYR A 76 -16.64 -8.66 -30.59
N GLY A 77 -17.73 -9.10 -29.97
CA GLY A 77 -18.71 -10.01 -30.56
C GLY A 77 -18.98 -11.22 -29.67
N ASN A 78 -20.27 -11.53 -29.50
CA ASN A 78 -20.74 -12.65 -28.67
C ASN A 78 -20.45 -14.04 -29.25
N ASP A 79 -20.07 -14.11 -30.52
CA ASP A 79 -19.77 -15.34 -31.25
C ASP A 79 -18.35 -15.88 -30.98
N ILE A 80 -17.48 -15.09 -30.35
CA ILE A 80 -16.09 -15.49 -30.06
C ILE A 80 -16.04 -16.62 -29.04
N GLN A 81 -15.46 -17.75 -29.41
CA GLN A 81 -15.32 -18.93 -28.54
C GLN A 81 -14.00 -18.91 -27.75
N LEU A 82 -14.03 -19.46 -26.53
CA LEU A 82 -12.83 -19.75 -25.75
C LEU A 82 -12.40 -21.20 -26.03
N GLU A 83 -11.24 -21.39 -26.64
CA GLU A 83 -10.65 -22.71 -26.87
C GLU A 83 -9.48 -22.92 -25.91
N ARG A 84 -9.51 -23.99 -25.11
CA ARG A 84 -8.38 -24.41 -24.27
C ARG A 84 -7.53 -25.43 -25.01
N VAL A 85 -6.26 -25.12 -25.18
CA VAL A 85 -5.25 -26.02 -25.74
C VAL A 85 -4.46 -26.64 -24.58
N TRP A 86 -4.69 -27.92 -24.32
CA TRP A 86 -4.17 -28.62 -23.15
C TRP A 86 -2.73 -29.14 -23.34
N ARG A 87 -1.81 -28.77 -22.44
CA ARG A 87 -0.43 -29.29 -22.36
C ARG A 87 0.02 -29.52 -20.91
N LYS A 88 0.60 -30.68 -20.59
CA LYS A 88 1.23 -30.96 -19.29
C LYS A 88 2.63 -30.36 -19.13
N ALA A 89 3.35 -30.24 -20.25
CA ALA A 89 4.69 -29.68 -20.30
C ALA A 89 4.90 -28.97 -21.64
N GLY A 90 5.75 -27.94 -21.63
CA GLY A 90 6.01 -27.10 -22.79
C GLY A 90 4.78 -26.32 -23.27
N GLY A 91 4.77 -25.95 -24.55
CA GLY A 91 3.67 -25.23 -25.18
C GLY A 91 3.75 -23.70 -25.04
N THR A 92 4.66 -23.17 -24.21
CA THR A 92 4.94 -21.73 -24.16
C THR A 92 5.51 -21.22 -25.48
N ASP A 93 6.25 -22.06 -26.23
CA ASP A 93 6.68 -21.74 -27.61
C ASP A 93 5.52 -21.48 -28.57
N MET A 94 4.38 -22.15 -28.33
CA MET A 94 3.18 -21.93 -29.12
C MET A 94 2.56 -20.56 -28.84
N VAL A 95 2.83 -19.98 -27.67
CA VAL A 95 2.48 -18.59 -27.36
C VAL A 95 3.46 -17.64 -28.04
N LEU A 96 4.77 -17.94 -27.99
CA LEU A 96 5.81 -17.13 -28.64
C LEU A 96 5.63 -17.01 -30.16
N ASN A 97 5.26 -18.12 -30.81
CA ASN A 97 5.05 -18.13 -32.27
C ASN A 97 3.62 -17.75 -32.69
N GLY A 98 2.73 -17.41 -31.75
CA GLY A 98 1.36 -16.98 -32.03
C GLY A 98 0.38 -18.09 -32.40
N THR A 99 0.75 -19.37 -32.32
CA THR A 99 -0.18 -20.49 -32.55
C THR A 99 -1.29 -20.53 -31.49
N ILE A 100 -0.97 -20.11 -30.27
CA ILE A 100 -1.89 -19.89 -29.15
C ILE A 100 -1.77 -18.42 -28.75
N HIS A 101 -2.88 -17.75 -28.45
CA HIS A 101 -2.87 -16.29 -28.26
C HIS A 101 -2.38 -15.88 -26.87
N MET A 102 -2.63 -16.70 -25.85
CA MET A 102 -2.22 -16.43 -24.46
C MET A 102 -2.23 -17.72 -23.63
N THR A 103 -1.68 -17.69 -22.42
CA THR A 103 -1.89 -18.76 -21.43
C THR A 103 -3.15 -18.51 -20.60
N GLU A 104 -3.64 -19.53 -19.92
CA GLU A 104 -4.48 -19.36 -18.74
C GLU A 104 -3.72 -18.52 -17.67
N PRO A 105 -4.44 -17.77 -16.81
CA PRO A 105 -3.81 -16.83 -15.88
C PRO A 105 -3.15 -17.49 -14.66
N TYR A 106 -3.40 -18.79 -14.41
CA TYR A 106 -2.77 -19.53 -13.31
C TYR A 106 -1.32 -19.94 -13.59
N TYR A 107 -0.80 -19.70 -14.80
CA TYR A 107 0.60 -20.01 -15.10
C TYR A 107 1.53 -19.14 -14.27
N ILE A 108 2.48 -19.78 -13.58
CA ILE A 108 3.43 -19.09 -12.70
C ILE A 108 4.29 -18.12 -13.51
N TYR A 109 4.31 -16.87 -13.03
CA TYR A 109 5.09 -15.78 -13.64
C TYR A 109 6.60 -16.08 -13.62
N GLU A 110 7.07 -16.62 -12.50
CA GLU A 110 8.46 -16.86 -12.14
C GLU A 110 9.03 -18.17 -12.68
N THR A 111 9.19 -18.28 -13.98
CA THR A 111 9.72 -19.52 -14.57
C THR A 111 10.85 -19.24 -15.54
N LEU A 112 11.65 -20.28 -15.78
CA LEU A 112 12.63 -20.28 -16.86
C LEU A 112 11.98 -20.81 -18.14
N HIS A 113 12.41 -20.26 -19.27
CA HIS A 113 12.14 -20.78 -20.60
C HIS A 113 13.49 -20.90 -21.31
N ASP A 114 13.81 -22.10 -21.80
CA ASP A 114 15.09 -22.44 -22.42
C ASP A 114 16.32 -22.03 -21.58
N GLY A 115 16.23 -22.23 -20.26
CA GLY A 115 17.31 -21.95 -19.32
C GLY A 115 17.51 -20.48 -18.96
N ALA A 116 16.68 -19.57 -19.48
CA ALA A 116 16.71 -18.13 -19.17
C ALA A 116 15.38 -17.66 -18.57
N LEU A 117 15.35 -16.46 -17.98
CA LEU A 117 14.10 -15.89 -17.45
C LEU A 117 13.04 -15.83 -18.55
N LYS A 118 11.85 -16.39 -18.28
CA LYS A 118 10.71 -16.34 -19.21
C LYS A 118 10.31 -14.89 -19.55
N LYS A 119 10.52 -13.96 -18.63
CA LYS A 119 10.39 -12.51 -18.81
C LYS A 119 11.16 -11.97 -20.03
N TRP A 120 12.29 -12.56 -20.39
CA TRP A 120 13.10 -12.08 -21.51
C TRP A 120 12.61 -12.55 -22.88
N SER A 121 11.79 -13.59 -22.93
CA SER A 121 11.23 -14.14 -24.16
C SER A 121 9.74 -13.82 -24.33
N HIS A 122 8.99 -13.68 -23.23
CA HIS A 122 7.55 -13.50 -23.24
C HIS A 122 7.13 -12.09 -22.84
N LYS A 123 5.96 -11.65 -23.34
CA LYS A 123 5.26 -10.48 -22.81
C LYS A 123 4.21 -10.93 -21.81
N PHE A 124 4.13 -10.25 -20.68
CA PHE A 124 3.19 -10.52 -19.59
C PHE A 124 2.14 -9.42 -19.50
N SER A 125 0.92 -9.81 -19.15
CA SER A 125 -0.13 -8.86 -18.73
C SER A 125 0.26 -8.20 -17.39
N CYS A 126 -0.59 -7.29 -16.90
CA CYS A 126 -0.53 -6.92 -15.48
C CYS A 126 -0.65 -8.18 -14.61
N ILE A 127 0.00 -8.16 -13.44
CA ILE A 127 -0.20 -9.19 -12.42
C ILE A 127 -1.64 -9.06 -11.93
N ILE A 128 -2.44 -10.09 -12.15
CA ILE A 128 -3.86 -10.07 -11.77
C ILE A 128 -4.11 -10.68 -10.39
N MET A 129 -3.14 -11.44 -9.87
CA MET A 129 -3.22 -12.17 -8.62
C MET A 129 -1.82 -12.60 -8.15
N GLY A 130 -1.63 -12.66 -6.83
CA GLY A 130 -0.57 -13.41 -6.16
C GLY A 130 -1.15 -14.16 -4.96
N TYR A 131 -0.50 -15.24 -4.55
CA TYR A 131 -0.84 -15.97 -3.33
C TYR A 131 0.26 -15.77 -2.30
N GLU A 132 -0.12 -15.44 -1.06
CA GLU A 132 0.83 -15.49 0.05
C GLU A 132 1.26 -16.94 0.30
N GLN A 133 2.57 -17.17 0.42
CA GLN A 133 3.10 -18.44 0.89
C GLN A 133 3.16 -18.40 2.42
N GLN A 134 2.22 -19.06 3.10
CA GLN A 134 2.08 -18.97 4.56
C GLN A 134 2.70 -20.19 5.26
N PHE A 135 3.49 -19.92 6.31
CA PHE A 135 3.90 -20.92 7.29
C PHE A 135 3.00 -20.81 8.52
N PHE A 136 2.45 -21.94 8.99
CA PHE A 136 1.63 -21.98 10.21
C PHE A 136 2.40 -22.54 11.39
N SER A 137 2.14 -22.02 12.60
CA SER A 137 2.68 -22.55 13.86
C SER A 137 1.56 -22.74 14.90
N LYS A 138 1.76 -23.68 15.83
CA LYS A 138 0.76 -24.02 16.85
C LYS A 138 0.55 -22.85 17.80
N ARG A 139 -0.67 -22.26 17.76
CA ARG A 139 -1.10 -21.22 18.69
C ARG A 139 -1.02 -21.74 20.13
N ARG A 140 -0.28 -21.08 21.02
CA ARG A 140 -0.38 -21.34 22.47
C ARG A 140 -1.68 -20.73 22.97
N ALA A 141 -2.49 -21.54 23.66
CA ALA A 141 -3.71 -21.09 24.30
C ALA A 141 -3.35 -20.07 25.40
N LYS A 142 -3.88 -18.86 25.30
CA LYS A 142 -3.79 -17.86 26.35
C LYS A 142 -4.97 -18.10 27.30
N VAL A 143 -4.66 -18.50 28.53
CA VAL A 143 -5.63 -18.56 29.62
C VAL A 143 -5.78 -17.14 30.16
N LEU A 144 -6.99 -16.59 30.09
CA LEU A 144 -7.36 -15.38 30.81
C LEU A 144 -8.03 -15.82 32.11
N THR A 145 -7.49 -15.36 33.24
CA THR A 145 -8.09 -15.51 34.56
C THR A 145 -8.60 -14.14 34.98
N ASP A 146 -9.92 -14.00 35.07
CA ASP A 146 -10.55 -12.81 35.62
C ASP A 146 -10.78 -12.99 37.12
N ALA A 147 -10.40 -11.95 37.89
CA ALA A 147 -10.72 -11.81 39.30
C ALA A 147 -11.91 -10.85 39.47
N VAL A 148 -12.77 -11.18 40.44
CA VAL A 148 -13.99 -10.49 40.83
C VAL A 148 -13.69 -9.49 41.96
N THR A 149 -14.35 -8.31 42.01
CA THR A 149 -15.16 -7.83 43.17
C THR A 149 -15.84 -6.45 42.98
N SER A 150 -17.09 -6.37 43.46
CA SER A 150 -17.96 -5.26 43.93
C SER A 150 -18.14 -3.90 43.23
N ASP A 151 -17.34 -3.49 42.25
CA ASP A 151 -17.62 -2.32 41.36
C ASP A 151 -18.56 -2.69 40.19
N ALA A 152 -19.44 -3.67 40.40
CA ALA A 152 -20.01 -4.49 39.33
C ALA A 152 -20.89 -3.71 38.34
N GLN A 153 -21.62 -2.69 38.78
CA GLN A 153 -22.48 -1.90 37.89
C GLN A 153 -21.70 -0.87 37.07
N CYS A 154 -20.74 -0.17 37.70
CA CYS A 154 -19.85 0.75 37.00
C CYS A 154 -18.94 -0.01 36.02
N ALA A 155 -18.31 -1.09 36.48
CA ALA A 155 -17.50 -1.97 35.66
C ALA A 155 -18.32 -2.57 34.52
N ALA A 156 -19.57 -3.01 34.75
CA ALA A 156 -20.43 -3.51 33.68
C ALA A 156 -20.84 -2.42 32.68
N ALA A 157 -21.10 -1.18 33.13
CA ALA A 157 -21.47 -0.08 32.25
C ALA A 157 -20.28 0.46 31.44
N LEU A 158 -19.10 0.58 32.06
CA LEU A 158 -17.85 0.88 31.39
C LEU A 158 -17.48 -0.23 30.42
N LYS A 159 -17.62 -1.50 30.82
CA LYS A 159 -17.43 -2.66 29.96
C LYS A 159 -18.38 -2.67 28.77
N THR A 160 -19.66 -2.36 28.99
CA THR A 160 -20.64 -2.22 27.89
C THR A 160 -20.25 -1.07 26.96
N CYS A 161 -19.68 0.01 27.49
CA CYS A 161 -19.22 1.14 26.71
C CYS A 161 -17.95 0.80 25.91
N GLU A 162 -16.96 0.15 26.53
CA GLU A 162 -15.78 -0.44 25.88
C GLU A 162 -16.19 -1.44 24.79
N ASP A 163 -17.17 -2.29 25.04
CA ASP A 163 -17.68 -3.26 24.07
C ASP A 163 -18.36 -2.52 22.90
N LYS A 164 -19.10 -1.42 23.14
CA LYS A 164 -19.62 -0.55 22.08
C LYS A 164 -18.52 0.16 21.31
N GLN A 165 -17.49 0.66 21.99
CA GLN A 165 -16.32 1.28 21.37
C GLN A 165 -15.55 0.27 20.50
N LEU A 166 -15.42 -0.97 20.99
CA LEU A 166 -14.81 -2.08 20.27
C LEU A 166 -15.66 -2.51 19.07
N MET A 167 -16.99 -2.54 19.18
CA MET A 167 -17.91 -2.77 18.04
C MET A 167 -17.87 -1.63 17.01
N ASN A 168 -17.47 -0.42 17.41
CA ASN A 168 -17.28 0.71 16.51
C ASN A 168 -15.88 0.79 15.90
N ARG A 169 -14.96 -0.07 16.36
CA ARG A 169 -13.61 -0.18 15.82
C ARG A 169 -13.68 -0.68 14.38
N ILE A 170 -12.90 -0.04 13.51
CA ILE A 170 -12.73 -0.47 12.12
C ILE A 170 -11.53 -1.43 12.08
N THR A 171 -11.80 -2.72 11.91
CA THR A 171 -10.81 -3.80 11.86
C THR A 171 -10.77 -4.54 10.52
N THR A 172 -11.78 -4.33 9.67
CA THR A 172 -11.89 -4.92 8.34
C THR A 172 -12.27 -3.89 7.29
N ARG A 173 -12.06 -4.23 6.02
CA ARG A 173 -12.47 -3.40 4.88
C ARG A 173 -13.99 -3.28 4.81
N GLU A 174 -14.71 -4.35 5.10
CA GLU A 174 -16.17 -4.39 5.09
C GLU A 174 -16.75 -3.42 6.13
N GLU A 175 -16.18 -3.39 7.33
CA GLU A 175 -16.52 -2.41 8.37
C GLU A 175 -16.19 -0.98 7.94
N LEU A 176 -15.03 -0.75 7.33
CA LEU A 176 -14.62 0.56 6.82
C LEU A 176 -15.65 1.09 5.80
N ASN A 177 -15.98 0.28 4.80
CA ASN A 177 -16.94 0.64 3.77
C ASN A 177 -18.33 0.89 4.37
N SER A 178 -18.78 0.04 5.30
CA SER A 178 -20.06 0.25 5.99
C SER A 178 -20.10 1.61 6.71
N LYS A 179 -19.02 1.99 7.41
CA LYS A 179 -18.94 3.27 8.15
C LYS A 179 -18.83 4.49 7.24
N LEU A 180 -18.22 4.35 6.06
CA LEU A 180 -18.18 5.40 5.03
C LEU A 180 -19.55 5.57 4.38
N GLU A 181 -20.29 4.49 4.17
CA GLU A 181 -21.63 4.53 3.57
C GLU A 181 -22.68 5.15 4.51
N SER A 182 -22.59 4.84 5.80
CA SER A 182 -23.56 5.28 6.82
C SER A 182 -23.15 6.54 7.59
N GLY A 183 -21.92 7.02 7.42
CA GLY A 183 -21.34 8.11 8.22
C GLY A 183 -21.29 9.45 7.50
N GLY A 184 -21.17 10.55 8.27
CA GLY A 184 -21.06 11.91 7.71
C GLY A 184 -19.66 12.30 7.21
N ASN A 185 -18.60 11.65 7.71
CA ASN A 185 -17.23 11.85 7.21
C ASN A 185 -16.84 10.72 6.26
N VAL A 186 -16.78 11.05 4.96
CA VAL A 186 -16.41 10.17 3.85
C VAL A 186 -14.97 10.36 3.37
N LYS A 187 -14.20 11.23 4.04
CA LYS A 187 -12.82 11.54 3.66
C LYS A 187 -11.86 10.46 4.10
N MET A 188 -10.95 10.07 3.21
CA MET A 188 -9.86 9.13 3.50
C MET A 188 -8.50 9.71 3.13
N GLY A 189 -7.48 9.49 3.97
CA GLY A 189 -6.13 10.00 3.75
C GLY A 189 -5.22 9.04 2.98
N PHE A 190 -4.37 9.58 2.10
CA PHE A 190 -3.38 8.82 1.32
C PHE A 190 -2.07 9.62 1.19
N LEU A 191 -0.91 8.95 1.05
CA LEU A 191 0.38 9.62 0.80
C LEU A 191 0.60 10.02 -0.67
N SER A 192 -0.16 9.43 -1.59
CA SER A 192 -0.08 9.75 -3.01
C SER A 192 -1.36 9.39 -3.73
N GLN A 193 -1.60 10.01 -4.89
CA GLN A 193 -2.73 9.64 -5.75
C GLN A 193 -2.66 8.16 -6.17
N ALA A 194 -1.45 7.63 -6.38
CA ALA A 194 -1.26 6.24 -6.76
C ALA A 194 -1.68 5.26 -5.65
N ASN A 195 -1.53 5.63 -4.37
CA ASN A 195 -2.05 4.82 -3.25
C ASN A 195 -3.57 4.74 -3.23
N PHE A 196 -4.26 5.82 -3.59
CA PHE A 196 -5.72 5.79 -3.69
C PHE A 196 -6.17 4.93 -4.88
N LEU A 197 -5.60 5.17 -6.05
CA LEU A 197 -5.95 4.45 -7.28
C LEU A 197 -5.75 2.93 -7.15
N SER A 198 -4.76 2.47 -6.37
CA SER A 198 -4.51 1.04 -6.14
C SER A 198 -5.61 0.33 -5.33
N VAL A 199 -6.45 1.06 -4.59
CA VAL A 199 -7.51 0.46 -3.75
C VAL A 199 -8.91 1.01 -4.01
N GLN A 200 -9.06 1.98 -4.90
CA GLN A 200 -10.33 2.68 -5.14
C GLN A 200 -11.48 1.71 -5.45
N SER A 201 -11.23 0.66 -6.23
CA SER A 201 -12.24 -0.35 -6.59
C SER A 201 -12.73 -1.20 -5.42
N MET A 202 -11.99 -1.20 -4.30
CA MET A 202 -12.31 -1.93 -3.09
C MET A 202 -13.01 -1.06 -2.04
N LEU A 203 -13.08 0.25 -2.28
CA LEU A 203 -13.66 1.23 -1.36
C LEU A 203 -15.08 1.62 -1.78
N SER A 204 -15.84 2.14 -0.82
CA SER A 204 -17.12 2.81 -1.08
C SER A 204 -16.97 3.88 -2.17
N THR A 205 -17.96 3.97 -3.06
CA THR A 205 -17.99 5.00 -4.10
C THR A 205 -18.18 6.43 -3.55
N LYS A 206 -18.51 6.57 -2.25
CA LYS A 206 -18.64 7.87 -1.57
C LYS A 206 -17.30 8.44 -1.09
N VAL A 207 -16.21 7.67 -1.15
CA VAL A 207 -14.92 8.10 -0.60
C VAL A 207 -14.41 9.37 -1.28
N GLU A 208 -14.03 10.35 -0.46
CA GLU A 208 -13.31 11.55 -0.88
C GLU A 208 -11.82 11.42 -0.50
N PRO A 209 -10.90 11.22 -1.46
CA PRO A 209 -9.48 11.07 -1.14
C PRO A 209 -8.83 12.42 -0.77
N VAL A 210 -8.00 12.41 0.27
CA VAL A 210 -7.18 13.55 0.72
C VAL A 210 -5.71 13.15 0.68
N ILE A 211 -4.89 13.88 -0.07
CA ILE A 211 -3.47 13.54 -0.29
C ILE A 211 -2.57 14.34 0.67
N PHE A 212 -1.69 13.64 1.38
CA PHE A 212 -0.74 14.19 2.33
C PHE A 212 0.70 13.97 1.84
N LEU A 213 1.61 14.90 2.16
CA LEU A 213 3.01 14.85 1.70
C LEU A 213 3.95 14.13 2.69
N SER A 214 3.47 13.81 3.89
CA SER A 214 4.27 13.11 4.91
C SER A 214 3.40 12.24 5.83
N THR A 215 4.01 11.19 6.37
CA THR A 215 3.37 10.28 7.34
C THR A 215 2.90 10.99 8.61
N PRO A 216 3.65 11.94 9.22
CA PRO A 216 3.15 12.69 10.38
C PRO A 216 1.86 13.46 10.11
N GLN A 217 1.75 14.14 8.96
CA GLN A 217 0.53 14.87 8.58
C GLN A 217 -0.66 13.92 8.40
N LEU A 218 -0.42 12.75 7.79
CA LEU A 218 -1.45 11.73 7.60
C LEU A 218 -1.94 11.18 8.95
N TYR A 219 -1.04 10.93 9.91
CA TYR A 219 -1.40 10.48 11.25
C TYR A 219 -2.21 11.53 12.01
N GLU A 220 -1.77 12.79 11.99
CA GLU A 220 -2.49 13.90 12.63
C GLU A 220 -3.92 14.02 12.07
N ALA A 221 -4.07 13.87 10.75
CA ALA A 221 -5.37 13.93 10.08
C ALA A 221 -6.35 12.83 10.52
N VAL A 222 -5.85 11.62 10.82
CA VAL A 222 -6.67 10.53 11.38
C VAL A 222 -7.01 10.82 12.85
N VAL A 223 -6.03 11.31 13.63
CA VAL A 223 -6.20 11.61 15.06
C VAL A 223 -7.23 12.71 15.29
N ASN A 224 -7.15 13.80 14.51
CA ASN A 224 -8.07 14.93 14.64
C ASN A 224 -9.43 14.71 13.94
N GLY A 225 -9.62 13.55 13.28
CA GLY A 225 -10.86 13.19 12.61
C GLY A 225 -11.14 13.93 11.30
N SER A 226 -10.17 14.69 10.76
CA SER A 226 -10.31 15.34 9.45
C SER A 226 -10.44 14.33 8.31
N VAL A 227 -9.87 13.14 8.46
CA VAL A 227 -10.15 11.95 7.65
C VAL A 227 -10.62 10.81 8.55
N ARG A 228 -11.51 9.95 8.03
CA ARG A 228 -12.08 8.83 8.79
C ARG A 228 -11.08 7.69 9.01
N ALA A 229 -10.27 7.43 7.99
CA ALA A 229 -9.25 6.41 7.94
C ALA A 229 -8.21 6.83 6.90
N ALA A 230 -7.07 6.16 6.89
CA ALA A 230 -6.02 6.40 5.93
C ALA A 230 -5.41 5.09 5.44
N LEU A 231 -4.69 5.18 4.32
CA LEU A 231 -3.91 4.07 3.78
C LEU A 231 -2.43 4.48 3.69
N ILE A 232 -1.56 3.56 4.12
CA ILE A 232 -0.12 3.65 3.94
C ILE A 232 0.43 2.33 3.39
N SER A 233 1.45 2.43 2.54
CA SER A 233 2.26 1.29 2.14
C SER A 233 3.25 0.98 3.25
N GLY A 234 3.22 -0.21 3.84
CA GLY A 234 4.09 -0.56 4.97
C GLY A 234 3.37 -0.52 6.32
N VAL A 235 4.11 -0.33 7.42
CA VAL A 235 3.60 -0.50 8.79
C VAL A 235 3.17 0.83 9.42
N PRO A 236 1.88 1.05 9.68
CA PRO A 236 1.42 2.20 10.46
C PRO A 236 1.75 2.04 11.95
N ASP A 237 1.66 3.12 12.71
CA ASP A 237 1.76 3.06 14.17
C ASP A 237 0.61 2.23 14.79
N LYS A 238 0.92 0.98 15.15
CA LYS A 238 -0.02 0.04 15.77
C LYS A 238 -0.34 0.39 17.22
N THR A 239 0.30 1.40 17.81
CA THR A 239 0.01 1.84 19.19
C THR A 239 -1.29 2.62 19.20
N ASN A 240 -1.39 3.63 18.34
CA ASN A 240 -2.53 4.55 18.27
C ASN A 240 -3.62 4.12 17.28
N PHE A 241 -3.27 3.29 16.29
CA PHE A 241 -4.18 2.94 15.20
C PHE A 241 -4.53 1.45 15.16
N THR A 242 -5.77 1.17 14.75
CA THR A 242 -6.14 -0.15 14.27
C THR A 242 -5.63 -0.29 12.85
N VAL A 243 -4.90 -1.36 12.58
CA VAL A 243 -4.26 -1.63 11.29
C VAL A 243 -4.77 -2.96 10.76
N PHE A 244 -5.19 -2.97 9.50
CA PHE A 244 -5.64 -4.17 8.81
C PHE A 244 -5.25 -4.12 7.32
N SER A 245 -5.02 -5.28 6.73
CA SER A 245 -4.60 -5.38 5.34
C SER A 245 -5.72 -4.96 4.39
N THR A 246 -5.34 -4.42 3.24
CA THR A 246 -6.25 -4.28 2.11
C THR A 246 -6.30 -5.53 1.23
N ASP A 247 -5.48 -6.55 1.53
CA ASP A 247 -5.16 -7.72 0.68
C ASP A 247 -4.51 -7.35 -0.66
N VAL A 248 -4.06 -6.10 -0.82
CA VAL A 248 -3.35 -5.62 -2.01
C VAL A 248 -1.87 -5.53 -1.67
N ILE A 249 -1.06 -6.19 -2.48
CA ILE A 249 0.38 -6.02 -2.48
C ILE A 249 0.71 -5.10 -3.65
N SER A 250 1.39 -3.99 -3.39
CA SER A 250 1.84 -3.09 -4.46
C SER A 250 3.31 -3.35 -4.80
N PRO A 251 3.61 -4.00 -5.95
CA PRO A 251 4.97 -4.33 -6.35
C PRO A 251 5.81 -3.08 -6.63
N ARG A 252 7.11 -3.21 -6.37
CA ARG A 252 8.14 -2.19 -6.55
C ARG A 252 9.20 -2.72 -7.50
N ALA A 253 9.43 -2.00 -8.59
CA ALA A 253 10.37 -2.36 -9.64
C ALA A 253 10.94 -1.09 -10.28
N PHE A 254 12.18 -1.15 -10.76
CA PHE A 254 12.75 -0.11 -11.61
C PHE A 254 11.95 -0.02 -12.91
N GLN A 255 11.58 1.19 -13.31
CA GLN A 255 10.93 1.50 -14.58
C GLN A 255 11.99 2.03 -15.56
N THR A 256 12.00 1.55 -16.79
CA THR A 256 12.94 1.98 -17.85
C THR A 256 12.19 2.38 -19.11
N MET A 257 12.89 3.04 -20.05
CA MET A 257 12.39 3.29 -21.40
C MET A 257 11.97 1.97 -22.06
N PRO A 258 10.87 1.92 -22.84
CA PRO A 258 10.52 0.74 -23.61
C PRO A 258 11.41 0.57 -24.85
N GLY A 259 11.49 -0.67 -25.35
CA GLY A 259 12.15 -1.00 -26.60
C GLY A 259 13.66 -1.27 -26.49
N ASP A 260 14.29 -1.40 -27.66
CA ASP A 260 15.63 -2.01 -27.80
C ASP A 260 16.73 -1.27 -27.02
N ARG A 261 16.59 0.05 -26.85
CA ARG A 261 17.57 0.86 -26.11
C ARG A 261 17.72 0.45 -24.64
N SER A 262 16.73 -0.20 -24.03
CA SER A 262 16.79 -0.61 -22.62
C SER A 262 17.06 -2.08 -22.43
N VAL A 263 17.16 -2.90 -23.49
CA VAL A 263 17.22 -4.37 -23.36
C VAL A 263 18.41 -4.81 -22.52
N ASP A 264 19.61 -4.30 -22.80
CA ASP A 264 20.81 -4.65 -22.04
C ASP A 264 20.76 -4.06 -20.62
N LEU A 265 20.26 -2.83 -20.46
CA LEU A 265 20.11 -2.25 -19.13
C LEU A 265 19.16 -3.09 -18.28
N LEU A 266 17.97 -3.44 -18.78
CA LEU A 266 16.99 -4.27 -18.08
C LEU A 266 17.55 -5.63 -17.69
N LYS A 267 18.30 -6.30 -18.58
CA LYS A 267 18.98 -7.56 -18.25
C LYS A 267 20.00 -7.37 -17.13
N ALA A 268 20.77 -6.29 -17.15
CA ALA A 268 21.69 -5.95 -16.07
C ALA A 268 20.96 -5.69 -14.75
N LEU A 269 19.84 -4.94 -14.77
CA LEU A 269 19.01 -4.69 -13.58
C LEU A 269 18.45 -6.01 -13.03
N ASP A 270 17.86 -6.84 -13.88
CA ASP A 270 17.31 -8.16 -13.50
C ASP A 270 18.40 -9.06 -12.90
N ALA A 271 19.60 -9.06 -13.48
CA ALA A 271 20.76 -9.81 -12.99
C ALA A 271 21.25 -9.32 -11.61
N VAL A 272 21.22 -8.01 -11.34
CA VAL A 272 21.50 -7.48 -9.99
C VAL A 272 20.43 -7.93 -9.00
N ILE A 273 19.14 -7.74 -9.33
CA ILE A 273 18.03 -8.03 -8.42
C ILE A 273 18.00 -9.50 -8.01
N VAL A 274 18.19 -10.42 -8.95
CA VAL A 274 18.27 -11.86 -8.64
C VAL A 274 19.43 -12.16 -7.68
N ARG A 275 20.57 -11.48 -7.82
CA ARG A 275 21.72 -11.66 -6.93
C ARG A 275 21.46 -11.04 -5.55
N THR A 276 20.81 -9.88 -5.46
CA THR A 276 20.48 -9.26 -4.17
C THR A 276 19.44 -10.10 -3.40
N HIS A 277 18.45 -10.65 -4.10
CA HIS A 277 17.49 -11.61 -3.54
C HIS A 277 18.18 -12.87 -3.03
N ASN A 278 19.00 -13.53 -3.84
CA ASN A 278 19.68 -14.77 -3.44
C ASN A 278 20.68 -14.56 -2.29
N ALA A 279 21.23 -13.35 -2.14
CA ALA A 279 22.12 -13.00 -1.04
C ALA A 279 21.38 -12.63 0.26
N GLY A 280 20.04 -12.55 0.26
CA GLY A 280 19.25 -12.12 1.41
C GLY A 280 19.41 -10.63 1.75
N GLU A 281 19.88 -9.81 0.81
CA GLU A 281 20.18 -8.39 1.03
C GLU A 281 18.91 -7.54 1.22
N LEU A 282 17.78 -7.99 0.68
CA LEU A 282 16.47 -7.39 0.96
C LEU A 282 16.09 -7.52 2.44
N LEU A 283 16.25 -8.72 3.02
CA LEU A 283 16.02 -8.97 4.44
C LEU A 283 17.02 -8.21 5.32
N ALA A 284 18.28 -8.13 4.90
CA ALA A 284 19.29 -7.35 5.61
C ALA A 284 18.93 -5.86 5.67
N ALA A 285 18.54 -5.25 4.55
CA ALA A 285 18.09 -3.86 4.48
C ALA A 285 16.82 -3.64 5.34
N ALA A 286 15.86 -4.56 5.31
CA ALA A 286 14.65 -4.46 6.12
C ALA A 286 14.95 -4.55 7.63
N THR A 287 15.84 -5.47 8.02
CA THR A 287 16.25 -5.69 9.43
C THR A 287 17.00 -4.49 9.99
N ALA A 288 17.81 -3.81 9.17
CA ALA A 288 18.54 -2.62 9.57
C ALA A 288 17.64 -1.40 9.82
N ASN A 289 16.41 -1.41 9.30
CA ASN A 289 15.52 -0.25 9.29
C ASN A 289 14.16 -0.53 9.98
N PRO A 290 14.11 -0.99 11.24
CA PRO A 290 12.84 -1.20 11.91
C PRO A 290 12.07 0.13 12.06
N PRO A 291 10.71 0.13 11.98
CA PRO A 291 9.82 -1.02 11.87
C PRO A 291 9.45 -1.40 10.42
N PHE A 292 10.33 -1.16 9.44
CA PHE A 292 10.07 -1.43 8.03
C PHE A 292 9.60 -2.88 7.79
N GLN A 293 8.58 -3.03 6.95
CA GLN A 293 8.12 -4.34 6.48
C GLN A 293 7.89 -4.30 4.98
N ALA A 294 8.39 -5.34 4.32
CA ALA A 294 8.13 -5.63 2.93
C ALA A 294 7.58 -7.05 2.81
N VAL A 295 6.83 -7.28 1.75
CA VAL A 295 6.49 -8.61 1.27
C VAL A 295 7.46 -8.94 0.16
N GLU A 296 8.12 -10.09 0.24
CA GLU A 296 8.92 -10.56 -0.88
C GLU A 296 7.98 -10.96 -2.02
N VAL A 297 8.00 -10.17 -3.09
CA VAL A 297 7.28 -10.45 -4.32
C VAL A 297 8.31 -10.74 -5.38
N HIS A 298 8.42 -12.01 -5.74
CA HIS A 298 9.35 -12.46 -6.73
C HIS A 298 8.66 -12.46 -8.10
N THR A 299 9.31 -11.90 -9.13
CA THR A 299 8.89 -12.07 -10.54
C THR A 299 9.96 -12.68 -11.45
N CYS A 300 11.10 -13.05 -10.88
CA CYS A 300 12.30 -13.50 -11.61
C CYS A 300 13.15 -14.49 -10.81
N ARG A 301 12.56 -15.22 -9.87
CA ARG A 301 13.33 -16.12 -9.01
C ARG A 301 14.13 -17.14 -9.83
N ALA A 302 15.43 -17.11 -9.65
CA ALA A 302 16.35 -18.11 -10.16
C ALA A 302 17.36 -18.44 -9.07
N ASP A 303 17.24 -19.64 -8.49
CA ASP A 303 18.17 -20.10 -7.45
C ASP A 303 19.61 -20.21 -7.99
N ASN A 304 19.77 -20.30 -9.32
CA ASN A 304 21.04 -20.24 -10.03
C ASN A 304 21.24 -18.86 -10.72
N PRO A 305 22.09 -17.97 -10.18
CA PRO A 305 22.39 -16.67 -10.80
C PRO A 305 22.94 -16.76 -12.23
N SER A 306 23.53 -17.89 -12.64
CA SER A 306 24.03 -18.08 -14.00
C SER A 306 22.92 -18.21 -15.04
N ALA A 307 21.68 -18.51 -14.64
CA ALA A 307 20.51 -18.46 -15.52
C ALA A 307 20.09 -17.00 -15.85
N VAL A 308 20.67 -16.03 -15.12
CA VAL A 308 20.41 -14.60 -15.28
C VAL A 308 21.76 -13.86 -15.41
N PRO A 309 22.48 -14.08 -16.53
CA PRO A 309 23.79 -13.50 -16.74
C PRO A 309 23.70 -11.98 -16.93
N PHE A 310 24.75 -11.29 -16.53
CA PHE A 310 24.96 -9.90 -16.92
C PHE A 310 25.26 -9.82 -18.43
N PRO A 311 24.72 -8.82 -19.14
CA PRO A 311 25.21 -8.47 -20.47
C PRO A 311 26.68 -8.07 -20.41
N ALA A 312 27.49 -8.59 -21.35
CA ALA A 312 28.91 -8.28 -21.40
C ALA A 312 29.14 -6.80 -21.73
N ALA A 313 29.98 -6.13 -20.92
CA ALA A 313 30.28 -4.71 -21.08
C ALA A 313 30.81 -4.35 -22.47
N SER A 314 31.64 -5.22 -23.06
CA SER A 314 32.26 -5.01 -24.37
C SER A 314 31.28 -5.00 -25.54
N THR A 315 30.10 -5.59 -25.38
CA THR A 315 29.06 -5.68 -26.41
C THR A 315 27.76 -5.03 -25.98
N ALA A 316 27.77 -4.30 -24.86
CA ALA A 316 26.60 -3.61 -24.36
C ALA A 316 26.14 -2.52 -25.34
N THR A 317 24.83 -2.37 -25.46
CA THR A 317 24.18 -1.39 -26.32
C THR A 317 23.21 -0.51 -25.53
N GLY A 318 22.67 0.52 -26.19
CA GLY A 318 21.60 1.36 -25.64
C GLY A 318 21.99 2.08 -24.34
N LEU A 319 21.08 2.09 -23.36
CA LEU A 319 21.24 2.80 -22.09
C LEU A 319 22.30 2.15 -21.20
N LEU A 320 22.54 0.84 -21.28
CA LEU A 320 23.64 0.23 -20.54
C LEU A 320 24.97 0.77 -21.06
N LYS A 321 25.12 0.89 -22.39
CA LYS A 321 26.30 1.52 -22.97
C LYS A 321 26.49 2.97 -22.49
N ASP A 322 25.43 3.76 -22.41
CA ASP A 322 25.52 5.14 -21.88
C ASP A 322 26.02 5.16 -20.43
N VAL A 323 25.55 4.24 -19.57
CA VAL A 323 26.05 4.10 -18.19
C VAL A 323 27.54 3.74 -18.16
N LEU A 324 27.96 2.81 -19.01
CA LEU A 324 29.36 2.35 -19.08
C LEU A 324 30.31 3.42 -19.61
N ASP A 325 29.89 4.19 -20.62
CA ASP A 325 30.68 5.26 -21.22
C ASP A 325 30.75 6.48 -20.29
N SER A 326 29.63 6.86 -19.66
CA SER A 326 29.55 8.04 -18.79
C SER A 326 30.00 7.79 -17.35
N LYS A 327 30.07 6.52 -16.94
CA LYS A 327 30.31 6.07 -15.55
C LYS A 327 29.26 6.57 -14.56
N LYS A 328 28.03 6.80 -15.05
CA LYS A 328 26.93 7.30 -14.22
C LYS A 328 25.67 6.48 -14.45
N LEU A 329 25.14 5.89 -13.38
CA LEU A 329 23.78 5.36 -13.36
C LEU A 329 22.83 6.44 -12.84
N ARG A 330 22.27 7.22 -13.77
CA ARG A 330 21.20 8.19 -13.49
C ARG A 330 19.89 7.50 -13.13
N VAL A 331 19.34 7.80 -11.96
CA VAL A 331 18.05 7.29 -11.47
C VAL A 331 17.09 8.41 -11.14
N LEU A 332 15.82 8.27 -11.51
CA LEU A 332 14.79 9.25 -11.21
C LEU A 332 14.31 9.05 -9.77
N ALA A 333 14.44 10.10 -8.96
CA ALA A 333 14.04 10.10 -7.56
C ALA A 333 12.95 11.15 -7.30
N SER A 334 12.03 10.86 -6.38
CA SER A 334 10.99 11.79 -5.94
C SER A 334 11.56 12.86 -5.02
N GLY A 335 11.27 14.13 -5.30
CA GLY A 335 11.72 15.28 -4.51
C GLY A 335 12.14 16.45 -5.39
N THR A 336 12.66 17.53 -4.80
CA THR A 336 13.35 18.59 -5.56
C THR A 336 14.68 18.93 -4.89
N PRO A 337 15.63 19.54 -5.61
CA PRO A 337 16.72 20.23 -4.95
C PRO A 337 16.17 21.18 -3.87
N GLY A 338 16.64 21.03 -2.63
CA GLY A 338 16.17 21.82 -1.47
C GLY A 338 14.92 21.29 -0.76
N ASN A 339 14.24 20.27 -1.28
CA ASN A 339 13.13 19.60 -0.59
C ASN A 339 13.14 18.09 -0.88
N TYR A 340 14.05 17.39 -0.20
CA TYR A 340 14.15 15.93 -0.30
C TYR A 340 13.12 15.24 0.60
N PRO A 341 12.56 14.10 0.17
CA PRO A 341 11.60 13.36 0.98
C PRO A 341 12.25 12.82 2.26
N ASP A 342 11.42 12.77 3.30
CA ASP A 342 11.70 12.07 4.55
C ASP A 342 10.51 11.18 4.85
N TRP A 343 10.68 9.89 4.57
CA TRP A 343 9.69 8.84 4.81
C TRP A 343 10.09 7.98 6.01
N ALA A 344 10.85 8.55 6.95
CA ALA A 344 11.38 7.85 8.12
C ALA A 344 12.17 6.59 7.71
N GLN A 345 11.86 5.43 8.30
CA GLN A 345 12.60 4.19 8.08
C GLN A 345 12.61 3.70 6.62
N ASP A 346 11.63 4.10 5.81
CA ASP A 346 11.57 3.73 4.39
C ASP A 346 12.67 4.46 3.59
N GLY A 347 12.97 5.71 3.96
CA GLY A 347 14.00 6.51 3.30
C GLY A 347 14.00 7.95 3.76
N ASN A 348 15.10 8.37 4.40
CA ASN A 348 15.41 9.76 4.69
C ASN A 348 16.48 10.27 3.71
N TYR A 349 16.03 10.99 2.71
CA TYR A 349 16.88 11.56 1.65
C TYR A 349 17.41 12.96 1.99
N LYS A 350 17.09 13.48 3.19
CA LYS A 350 17.69 14.71 3.72
C LYS A 350 19.02 14.45 4.43
N ALA A 351 19.27 13.21 4.86
CA ALA A 351 20.51 12.83 5.53
C ALA A 351 21.69 12.72 4.54
N THR A 352 22.92 12.87 5.04
CA THR A 352 24.16 12.64 4.28
C THR A 352 25.12 11.79 5.13
N PRO A 353 25.37 10.50 4.80
CA PRO A 353 24.72 9.75 3.71
C PRO A 353 23.20 9.59 3.95
N MET A 354 22.45 9.35 2.88
CA MET A 354 21.01 9.06 2.95
C MET A 354 20.79 7.76 3.74
N THR A 355 19.71 7.68 4.52
CA THR A 355 19.44 6.54 5.42
C THR A 355 18.06 5.96 5.19
N GLY A 356 17.80 4.75 5.68
CA GLY A 356 16.53 4.06 5.51
C GLY A 356 16.65 2.87 4.54
N PHE A 357 15.56 2.11 4.44
CA PHE A 357 15.51 0.90 3.63
C PHE A 357 15.90 1.11 2.16
N TRP A 358 15.33 2.11 1.49
CA TRP A 358 15.58 2.32 0.07
C TRP A 358 17.03 2.74 -0.24
N PRO A 359 17.63 3.69 0.49
CA PRO A 359 19.07 3.96 0.38
C PRO A 359 19.96 2.73 0.63
N ASP A 360 19.68 1.95 1.68
CA ASP A 360 20.47 0.75 2.00
C ASP A 360 20.34 -0.32 0.91
N TYR A 361 19.13 -0.59 0.43
CA TYR A 361 18.89 -1.50 -0.69
C TYR A 361 19.63 -1.05 -1.96
N MET A 362 19.60 0.25 -2.26
CA MET A 362 20.30 0.79 -3.43
C MET A 362 21.81 0.67 -3.32
N GLU A 363 22.39 0.63 -2.11
CA GLU A 363 23.82 0.38 -1.98
C GLU A 363 24.17 -1.10 -2.18
N PHE A 364 23.34 -2.04 -1.72
CA PHE A 364 23.49 -3.45 -2.11
C PHE A 364 23.39 -3.63 -3.63
N PHE A 365 22.40 -2.99 -4.24
CA PHE A 365 22.24 -2.96 -5.69
C PHE A 365 23.50 -2.42 -6.38
N MET A 366 24.01 -1.25 -5.97
CA MET A 366 25.17 -0.63 -6.59
C MET A 366 26.46 -1.41 -6.34
N THR A 367 26.60 -2.08 -5.19
CA THR A 367 27.72 -2.97 -4.90
C THR A 367 27.80 -4.10 -5.94
N ARG A 368 26.67 -4.75 -6.23
CA ARG A 368 26.59 -5.81 -7.24
C ARG A 368 26.82 -5.26 -8.66
N PHE A 369 26.22 -4.12 -8.98
CA PHE A 369 26.37 -3.49 -10.30
C PHE A 369 27.83 -3.08 -10.57
N ARG A 370 28.50 -2.48 -9.59
CA ARG A 370 29.92 -2.07 -9.66
C ARG A 370 30.87 -3.26 -9.71
N ALA A 371 30.55 -4.35 -9.00
CA ALA A 371 31.36 -5.56 -9.04
C ALA A 371 31.43 -6.15 -10.46
N GLU A 372 30.36 -6.01 -11.25
CA GLU A 372 30.35 -6.45 -12.65
C GLU A 372 30.97 -5.41 -13.59
N TYR A 373 30.55 -4.14 -13.49
CA TYR A 373 30.79 -3.14 -14.53
C TYR A 373 31.89 -2.11 -14.22
N GLY A 374 32.42 -2.12 -13.00
CA GLY A 374 33.49 -1.22 -12.56
C GLY A 374 33.11 -0.40 -11.33
N SER A 375 34.06 -0.28 -10.39
CA SER A 375 33.89 0.47 -9.14
C SER A 375 33.80 1.99 -9.32
N ASP A 376 34.15 2.49 -10.49
CA ASP A 376 34.12 3.92 -10.86
C ASP A 376 32.71 4.41 -11.26
N ILE A 377 31.72 3.52 -11.36
CA ILE A 377 30.34 3.90 -11.68
C ILE A 377 29.67 4.54 -10.46
N VAL A 378 29.16 5.76 -10.64
CA VAL A 378 28.47 6.53 -9.61
C VAL A 378 26.95 6.47 -9.81
N LEU A 379 26.21 6.35 -8.69
CA LEU A 379 24.76 6.50 -8.68
C LEU A 379 24.41 8.00 -8.64
N GLU A 380 23.73 8.50 -9.68
CA GLU A 380 23.30 9.89 -9.77
C GLU A 380 21.78 9.96 -9.64
N ARG A 381 21.27 10.60 -8.58
CA ARG A 381 19.82 10.82 -8.40
C ARG A 381 19.39 12.11 -9.08
N VAL A 382 18.44 12.01 -10.01
CA VAL A 382 17.77 13.12 -10.65
C VAL A 382 16.44 13.35 -9.95
N TRP A 383 16.33 14.47 -9.22
CA TRP A 383 15.20 14.78 -8.33
C TRP A 383 14.07 15.48 -9.07
N GLN A 384 12.86 14.91 -9.02
CA GLN A 384 11.66 15.56 -9.56
C GLN A 384 10.39 15.28 -8.74
N THR A 385 9.45 16.22 -8.75
CA THR A 385 8.12 16.09 -8.15
C THR A 385 7.05 15.72 -9.18
N GLY A 386 6.05 14.94 -8.74
CA GLY A 386 4.88 14.58 -9.53
C GLY A 386 5.11 13.49 -10.60
N THR A 387 4.05 13.13 -11.31
CA THR A 387 4.07 12.13 -12.40
C THR A 387 4.78 12.63 -13.66
N ALA A 388 5.04 13.93 -13.77
CA ALA A 388 5.77 14.54 -14.89
C ALA A 388 7.22 14.05 -15.01
N GLY A 389 7.83 13.52 -13.94
CA GLY A 389 9.22 13.06 -13.98
C GLY A 389 9.45 11.81 -14.82
N THR A 390 8.44 10.95 -15.03
CA THR A 390 8.65 9.69 -15.75
C THR A 390 8.87 9.87 -17.25
N GLU A 391 8.56 11.05 -17.80
CA GLU A 391 8.93 11.38 -19.19
C GLU A 391 10.44 11.35 -19.42
N MET A 392 11.25 11.71 -18.40
CA MET A 392 12.71 11.62 -18.47
C MET A 392 13.21 10.18 -18.60
N VAL A 393 12.45 9.21 -18.07
CA VAL A 393 12.73 7.79 -18.26
C VAL A 393 12.30 7.37 -19.67
N LEU A 394 11.14 7.82 -20.14
CA LEU A 394 10.63 7.48 -21.48
C LEU A 394 11.48 8.04 -22.63
N ASN A 395 12.16 9.17 -22.44
CA ASN A 395 13.06 9.73 -23.45
C ASN A 395 14.53 9.29 -23.28
N GLY A 396 14.83 8.56 -22.20
CA GLY A 396 16.18 8.05 -21.89
C GLY A 396 17.15 9.10 -21.33
N THR A 397 16.67 10.28 -20.91
CA THR A 397 17.48 11.27 -20.18
C THR A 397 17.97 10.72 -18.84
N VAL A 398 17.12 9.92 -18.20
CA VAL A 398 17.42 9.15 -17.00
C VAL A 398 17.27 7.67 -17.32
N HIS A 399 18.16 6.83 -16.81
CA HIS A 399 18.22 5.42 -17.24
C HIS A 399 17.08 4.59 -16.65
N MET A 400 16.70 4.89 -15.41
CA MET A 400 15.65 4.18 -14.69
C MET A 400 15.05 5.03 -13.58
N THR A 401 13.92 4.62 -13.00
CA THR A 401 13.44 5.18 -11.72
C THR A 401 14.20 4.60 -10.54
N GLU A 402 14.07 5.20 -9.35
CA GLU A 402 14.24 4.45 -8.10
C GLU A 402 13.22 3.29 -8.01
N PRO A 403 13.51 2.20 -7.28
CA PRO A 403 12.64 1.03 -7.25
C PRO A 403 11.36 1.27 -6.44
N TYR A 404 11.33 2.29 -5.57
CA TYR A 404 10.15 2.64 -4.79
C TYR A 404 8.98 3.20 -5.62
N TYR A 405 9.15 3.47 -6.92
CA TYR A 405 8.01 3.88 -7.76
C TYR A 405 7.00 2.73 -7.88
N ILE A 406 5.70 3.05 -7.76
CA ILE A 406 4.62 2.06 -7.81
C ILE A 406 4.52 1.45 -9.22
N TYR A 407 4.62 0.13 -9.31
CA TYR A 407 4.48 -0.63 -10.56
C TYR A 407 3.14 -0.38 -11.25
N GLU A 408 2.06 -0.38 -10.48
CA GLU A 408 0.65 -0.31 -10.92
C GLU A 408 0.15 1.13 -11.17
N SER A 409 1.06 2.10 -11.29
CA SER A 409 0.68 3.51 -11.49
C SER A 409 0.26 3.81 -12.93
N LEU A 410 -0.44 4.94 -13.11
CA LEU A 410 -0.84 5.45 -14.41
C LEU A 410 0.16 6.49 -14.95
N TYR A 411 0.25 6.60 -16.26
CA TYR A 411 0.90 7.68 -16.99
C TYR A 411 -0.02 8.14 -18.13
N MET A 412 -0.38 9.42 -18.15
CA MET A 412 -1.42 9.97 -19.05
C MET A 412 -2.71 9.12 -19.02
N ASP A 413 -3.19 8.81 -17.82
CA ASP A 413 -4.39 7.99 -17.56
C ASP A 413 -4.37 6.56 -18.13
N LEU A 414 -3.19 6.09 -18.56
CA LEU A 414 -2.98 4.72 -19.04
C LEU A 414 -2.08 3.93 -18.09
N PRO A 415 -2.25 2.61 -17.95
CA PRO A 415 -1.35 1.78 -17.16
C PRO A 415 0.10 1.94 -17.62
N LYS A 416 1.01 2.22 -16.70
CA LYS A 416 2.44 2.35 -17.05
C LYS A 416 3.03 1.10 -17.67
N LYS A 417 2.44 -0.07 -17.45
CA LYS A 417 2.80 -1.32 -18.15
C LYS A 417 2.85 -1.18 -19.67
N TRP A 418 2.11 -0.22 -20.24
CA TRP A 418 2.01 0.02 -21.68
C TRP A 418 2.99 1.07 -22.20
N SER A 419 3.53 1.92 -21.32
CA SER A 419 4.47 2.98 -21.70
C SER A 419 5.89 2.71 -21.24
N HIS A 420 6.07 1.91 -20.18
CA HIS A 420 7.37 1.62 -19.58
C HIS A 420 7.68 0.13 -19.65
N GLU A 421 8.97 -0.19 -19.66
CA GLU A 421 9.44 -1.53 -19.33
C GLU A 421 9.85 -1.57 -17.85
N PHE A 422 9.76 -2.76 -17.26
CA PHE A 422 9.96 -2.95 -15.83
C PHE A 422 11.04 -4.00 -15.60
N SER A 423 11.93 -3.73 -14.66
CA SER A 423 12.82 -4.75 -14.08
C SER A 423 12.03 -5.82 -13.30
N CYS A 424 12.72 -6.84 -12.80
CA CYS A 424 12.17 -7.75 -11.81
C CYS A 424 11.63 -6.97 -10.62
N VAL A 425 10.54 -7.44 -10.03
CA VAL A 425 10.04 -6.85 -8.78
C VAL A 425 11.09 -7.07 -7.71
N VAL A 426 11.45 -5.97 -7.05
CA VAL A 426 12.37 -5.94 -5.92
C VAL A 426 11.68 -6.45 -4.66
N MET A 427 10.46 -5.98 -4.44
CA MET A 427 9.61 -6.31 -3.29
C MET A 427 8.19 -5.78 -3.52
N GLY A 428 7.26 -6.09 -2.64
CA GLY A 428 5.96 -5.43 -2.56
C GLY A 428 5.72 -4.85 -1.18
N TYR A 429 4.89 -3.81 -1.10
CA TYR A 429 4.30 -3.43 0.18
C TYR A 429 2.93 -4.06 0.32
N GLN A 430 2.68 -4.67 1.47
CA GLN A 430 1.30 -4.85 1.90
C GLN A 430 0.72 -3.46 2.15
N GLN A 431 -0.35 -3.14 1.42
CA GLN A 431 -1.11 -1.93 1.69
C GLN A 431 -1.95 -2.16 2.93
N ASN A 432 -1.92 -1.20 3.86
CA ASN A 432 -2.66 -1.28 5.10
C ASN A 432 -3.59 -0.09 5.24
N PHE A 433 -4.84 -0.38 5.56
CA PHE A 433 -5.73 0.63 6.11
C PHE A 433 -5.43 0.82 7.59
N PHE A 434 -5.58 2.06 8.06
CA PHE A 434 -5.57 2.34 9.46
C PHE A 434 -6.61 3.39 9.85
N ALA A 435 -7.17 3.20 11.04
CA ALA A 435 -8.14 4.09 11.66
C ALA A 435 -7.77 4.27 13.14
N LEU A 436 -8.20 5.39 13.74
CA LEU A 436 -7.97 5.64 15.16
C LEU A 436 -8.50 4.48 16.01
N LYS A 437 -7.71 3.98 16.96
CA LYS A 437 -8.25 3.06 17.95
C LYS A 437 -9.27 3.79 18.81
N PRO A 438 -10.38 3.15 19.18
CA PRO A 438 -11.21 3.70 20.23
C PRO A 438 -10.39 3.83 21.52
N ALA A 439 -10.68 4.86 22.31
CA ALA A 439 -10.21 4.92 23.68
C ALA A 439 -10.79 3.73 24.46
N MET A 440 -9.95 3.05 25.22
CA MET A 440 -10.33 1.88 26.03
C MET A 440 -9.94 2.06 27.50
N ASP A 441 -9.19 3.12 27.82
CA ASP A 441 -8.83 3.49 29.18
C ASP A 441 -9.33 4.92 29.42
N PHE A 442 -10.25 5.04 30.36
CA PHE A 442 -10.89 6.30 30.71
C PHE A 442 -10.45 6.81 32.08
N THR A 443 -9.51 6.12 32.75
CA THR A 443 -9.04 6.50 34.09
C THR A 443 -8.50 7.92 34.17
N ALA A 444 -7.89 8.40 33.07
CA ALA A 444 -7.41 9.77 32.94
C ALA A 444 -8.52 10.83 32.90
N ALA A 445 -9.78 10.45 32.63
CA ALA A 445 -10.92 11.38 32.62
C ALA A 445 -11.35 11.81 34.03
N GLY A 446 -10.98 11.05 35.06
CA GLY A 446 -11.25 11.41 36.45
C GLY A 446 -11.35 10.19 37.37
N PRO A 447 -11.35 10.42 38.70
CA PRO A 447 -11.32 9.35 39.69
C PRO A 447 -12.67 8.66 39.90
N THR A 448 -13.76 9.12 39.25
CA THR A 448 -15.11 8.57 39.45
C THR A 448 -15.66 7.94 38.18
N CYS A 449 -16.58 6.98 38.36
CA CYS A 449 -17.29 6.27 37.29
C CYS A 449 -17.96 7.23 36.29
N ASP A 450 -18.58 8.30 36.78
CA ASP A 450 -19.32 9.25 35.95
C ASP A 450 -18.41 10.00 34.98
N TYR A 451 -17.20 10.39 35.43
CA TYR A 451 -16.20 10.99 34.55
C TYR A 451 -15.74 10.02 33.46
N GLN A 452 -15.53 8.76 33.84
CA GLN A 452 -15.06 7.71 32.93
C GLN A 452 -16.14 7.33 31.89
N LEU A 453 -17.41 7.22 32.30
CA LEU A 453 -18.53 6.96 31.38
C LEU A 453 -18.83 8.15 30.45
N ALA A 454 -18.79 9.38 30.96
CA ALA A 454 -19.00 10.57 30.14
C ALA A 454 -17.93 10.67 29.03
N ALA A 455 -16.67 10.43 29.38
CA ALA A 455 -15.58 10.34 28.43
C ALA A 455 -15.78 9.20 27.41
N CYS A 456 -16.20 8.01 27.87
CA CYS A 456 -16.46 6.87 26.99
C CYS A 456 -17.62 7.08 26.01
N GLN A 457 -18.64 7.84 26.39
CA GLN A 457 -19.79 8.15 25.55
C GLN A 457 -19.51 9.28 24.54
N GLY A 458 -18.31 9.88 24.55
CA GLY A 458 -17.98 11.00 23.66
C GLY A 458 -18.64 12.32 24.06
N HIS A 459 -19.18 12.40 25.29
CA HIS A 459 -19.59 13.66 25.88
C HIS A 459 -18.33 14.36 26.39
N GLY A 460 -17.63 15.06 25.50
CA GLY A 460 -16.44 15.81 25.87
C GLY A 460 -16.78 16.84 26.94
N CYS A 461 -16.33 16.62 28.17
CA CYS A 461 -15.97 17.72 29.05
C CYS A 461 -14.69 18.32 28.48
N ALA A 462 -14.84 19.16 27.47
CA ALA A 462 -13.74 19.94 26.95
C ALA A 462 -13.32 20.96 28.03
N ASN A 463 -12.12 20.74 28.56
CA ASN A 463 -11.20 21.73 29.10
C ASN A 463 -11.38 22.13 30.59
N GLU A 464 -10.28 21.94 31.32
CA GLU A 464 -9.77 22.70 32.47
C GLU A 464 -10.76 23.63 33.24
N TRP A 465 -11.03 23.26 34.50
CA TRP A 465 -11.51 24.11 35.60
C TRP A 465 -12.93 24.70 35.56
N ALA A 466 -13.84 24.21 34.71
CA ALA A 466 -15.27 24.45 34.91
C ALA A 466 -15.91 23.30 35.71
N GLN A 467 -16.43 23.60 36.91
CA GLN A 467 -17.18 22.67 37.74
C GLN A 467 -18.40 22.12 36.98
N CYS A 468 -18.32 20.90 36.47
CA CYS A 468 -19.50 20.14 36.07
C CYS A 468 -20.23 19.65 37.33
N THR A 469 -21.21 20.41 37.82
CA THR A 469 -22.23 19.86 38.71
C THR A 469 -23.20 19.02 37.88
N CYS A 470 -22.95 17.72 37.79
CA CYS A 470 -23.96 16.75 37.41
C CYS A 470 -24.97 16.63 38.56
N THR A 471 -26.08 17.37 38.52
CA THR A 471 -27.25 16.99 39.31
C THR A 471 -27.97 15.85 38.59
N CYS A 472 -27.74 14.64 39.08
CA CYS A 472 -28.58 13.49 38.79
C CYS A 472 -30.01 13.79 39.25
N THR A 473 -30.91 14.13 38.32
CA THR A 473 -32.33 13.71 38.26
C THR A 473 -33.04 14.43 37.11
N GLY A 474 -33.49 13.67 36.11
CA GLY A 474 -34.72 13.93 35.34
C GLY A 474 -34.76 15.10 34.34
N ALA A 475 -35.07 14.73 33.08
CA ALA A 475 -35.65 15.56 32.01
C ALA A 475 -34.87 16.82 31.54
N CYS A 476 -34.35 16.72 30.31
CA CYS A 476 -34.02 17.91 29.52
C CYS A 476 -35.31 18.59 29.05
N THR A 477 -35.58 19.80 29.54
CA THR A 477 -36.44 20.77 28.84
C THR A 477 -35.66 22.06 28.64
N GLU A 478 -35.55 22.47 27.38
CA GLU A 478 -35.02 23.79 27.00
C GLU A 478 -35.77 24.88 27.76
N THR A 479 -35.05 25.69 28.53
CA THR A 479 -35.56 26.98 28.98
C THR A 479 -34.49 28.04 28.74
N LEU A 480 -34.85 29.00 27.89
CA LEU A 480 -34.10 30.20 27.56
C LEU A 480 -33.66 30.94 28.83
N TRP A 481 -32.35 31.16 28.98
CA TRP A 481 -31.83 32.08 29.99
C TRP A 481 -32.05 33.52 29.53
N ASN A 482 -32.99 34.20 30.18
CA ASN A 482 -33.14 35.64 30.16
C ASN A 482 -32.35 36.22 31.35
N THR A 483 -31.56 37.25 31.06
CA THR A 483 -30.80 38.11 31.96
C THR A 483 -31.60 38.58 33.19
N ALA A 484 -31.18 38.20 34.41
CA ALA A 484 -31.21 39.03 35.62
C ALA A 484 -30.71 38.25 36.86
N GLN A 485 -29.76 38.88 37.59
CA GLN A 485 -29.46 38.76 39.03
C GLN A 485 -27.97 38.53 39.36
N ILE A 486 -27.20 39.58 39.10
CA ILE A 486 -26.02 39.93 39.90
C ILE A 486 -26.54 40.79 41.07
N SER A 487 -26.63 40.24 42.29
CA SER A 487 -26.49 40.98 43.56
C SER A 487 -26.91 40.12 44.76
N ALA A 488 -25.99 39.38 45.37
CA ALA A 488 -26.11 38.95 46.77
C ALA A 488 -24.79 38.34 47.29
N ALA A 489 -23.75 39.15 47.44
CA ALA A 489 -22.58 38.79 48.26
C ALA A 489 -21.77 40.03 48.66
N ARG A 490 -22.38 40.95 49.40
CA ARG A 490 -21.65 41.92 50.24
C ARG A 490 -22.45 42.18 51.52
N SER A 491 -21.69 42.33 52.60
CA SER A 491 -22.06 42.73 53.97
C SER A 491 -22.54 41.62 54.92
N HIS A 492 -21.61 41.13 55.77
CA HIS A 492 -21.60 41.51 57.18
C HIS A 492 -20.19 41.26 57.79
N GLN A 493 -19.68 42.29 58.46
CA GLN A 493 -18.38 42.37 59.12
C GLN A 493 -18.43 41.89 60.59
N ALA A 494 -17.26 41.42 61.05
CA ALA A 494 -16.60 41.61 62.37
C ALA A 494 -17.29 41.02 63.64
N THR A 495 -16.59 40.55 64.70
CA THR A 495 -15.40 41.10 65.39
C THR A 495 -14.82 40.09 66.42
N PHE A 496 -13.58 40.35 66.88
CA PHE A 496 -12.83 39.85 68.08
C PHE A 496 -11.93 38.59 67.93
N LEU A 497 -10.66 38.52 68.38
CA LEU A 497 -9.58 39.46 68.79
C LEU A 497 -8.30 38.63 69.10
N LEU A 498 -7.11 39.23 68.91
CA LEU A 498 -5.81 39.00 69.59
C LEU A 498 -5.02 37.68 69.41
N ALA A 499 -3.86 37.75 68.72
CA ALA A 499 -2.52 37.87 69.35
C ALA A 499 -1.35 37.59 68.36
N GLY A 500 -0.34 38.49 68.34
CA GLY A 500 1.10 38.27 68.04
C GLY A 500 1.51 37.82 66.63
N ALA A 501 1.96 38.64 65.67
CA ALA A 501 3.11 39.57 65.56
C ALA A 501 4.49 38.92 65.22
N VAL A 502 5.13 39.50 64.18
CA VAL A 502 6.58 39.52 63.81
C VAL A 502 7.10 38.24 63.08
N ALA A 503 7.83 38.24 61.95
CA ALA A 503 8.78 39.17 61.36
C ALA A 503 8.88 39.05 59.82
N LEU A 504 9.33 40.15 59.20
CA LEU A 504 9.71 40.34 57.80
C LEU A 504 11.14 39.86 57.50
N ALA A 505 11.39 39.68 56.19
CA ALA A 505 12.64 39.34 55.53
C ALA A 505 13.82 40.30 55.80
N VAL A 506 15.04 39.80 55.57
CA VAL A 506 16.16 40.37 54.76
C VAL A 506 17.49 39.82 55.27
N GLU A 507 18.32 39.25 54.37
CA GLU A 507 19.76 39.52 54.35
C GLU A 507 20.43 39.01 53.05
N ALA A 508 20.90 39.95 52.22
CA ALA A 508 22.23 39.93 51.60
C ALA A 508 22.46 41.18 50.73
N LEU A 509 23.22 42.14 51.28
CA LEU A 509 24.12 43.16 50.68
C LEU A 509 24.26 44.27 51.76
N LEU A 510 25.42 44.53 52.36
CA LEU A 510 26.73 44.74 51.74
C LEU A 510 27.87 44.24 52.65
N HIS A 511 28.71 43.35 52.11
CA HIS A 511 30.16 43.52 52.06
C HIS A 511 30.69 43.00 50.73
#